data_AF-A0A8H7PVH8-F1
#
_entry.id   AF-A0A8H7PVH8-F1
#
_cell.length_a   1.000
_cell.length_b   1.000
_cell.length_c   1.000
_cell.angle_alpha   90.00
_cell.angle_beta   90.00
_cell.angle_gamma   90.00
#
_symmetry.space_group_name_H-M   'P 1'
#
loop_
_entity.id
_entity.type
_entity.pdbx_description
1 polymer ?
#
loop_
_entity_poly.entity_id
_entity_poly.type
_entity_poly.pdbx_seq_one_letter_code
_entity_poly.pdbx_strand_id
1 'polypeptide(L)'
;MDQWLFDKEDFSDTPSVRDGIATSQEQHDRAKGCSFIIAVGAKLSLPQVVLATATTFFHRFYMRNSMKDYHIYDIGATCLFLSTKVEENTRKLRDIVNACAQKAQKNEKLHLSEDSKDFQKWRNTILYGEGIVLEAMCFDMSILHPHTCLIQFSSEIDVPKQTIRKAWAFLAHSLFLPLCLLYRPECIAAGALLLADQYLSEEVSADAWQRIGVDLEEAHEQTLQQQS
;
A
#
# COMPACT_ATOMS: atom_id res chain seq x y z
N MET A 1 -8.43 -4.35 20.03
CA MET A 1 -7.56 -4.88 18.97
C MET A 1 -7.86 -4.10 17.72
N ASP A 2 -6.83 -3.70 16.97
CA ASP A 2 -7.03 -3.12 15.65
C ASP A 2 -7.58 -4.22 14.72
N GLN A 3 -8.74 -3.98 14.11
CA GLN A 3 -9.45 -4.98 13.28
C GLN A 3 -8.71 -5.32 11.97
N TRP A 4 -7.63 -4.60 11.68
CA TRP A 4 -6.85 -4.69 10.44
C TRP A 4 -5.47 -5.28 10.62
N LEU A 5 -5.13 -5.71 11.84
CA LEU A 5 -3.91 -6.48 12.12
C LEU A 5 -4.26 -7.96 12.16
N PHE A 6 -3.45 -8.75 11.47
CA PHE A 6 -3.63 -10.17 11.24
C PHE A 6 -2.34 -10.89 11.61
N ASP A 7 -2.48 -12.17 11.98
CA ASP A 7 -1.35 -13.04 12.22
C ASP A 7 -0.82 -13.60 10.88
N LYS A 8 0.42 -14.10 10.87
CA LYS A 8 1.02 -14.65 9.64
C LYS A 8 0.25 -15.87 9.14
N GLU A 9 -0.34 -16.63 10.06
CA GLU A 9 -1.16 -17.80 9.78
C GLU A 9 -2.45 -17.44 9.03
N ASP A 10 -3.02 -16.24 9.25
CA ASP A 10 -4.25 -15.80 8.58
C ASP A 10 -4.09 -15.71 7.06
N PHE A 11 -2.86 -15.45 6.58
CA PHE A 11 -2.55 -15.41 5.14
C PHE A 11 -2.58 -16.79 4.48
N SER A 12 -2.60 -17.88 5.27
CA SER A 12 -2.80 -19.23 4.75
C SER A 12 -4.27 -19.60 4.53
N ASP A 13 -5.20 -18.76 5.00
CA ASP A 13 -6.65 -19.02 4.96
C ASP A 13 -7.46 -17.79 4.51
N THR A 14 -6.90 -16.99 3.59
CA THR A 14 -7.60 -15.86 2.98
C THR A 14 -8.79 -16.36 2.13
N PRO A 15 -9.77 -15.50 1.82
CA PRO A 15 -10.85 -15.84 0.87
C PRO A 15 -10.33 -16.31 -0.49
N SER A 16 -9.23 -15.71 -0.98
CA SER A 16 -8.60 -16.12 -2.23
C SER A 16 -8.03 -17.55 -2.15
N VAL A 17 -7.40 -17.91 -1.02
CA VAL A 17 -6.87 -19.26 -0.79
C VAL A 17 -7.99 -20.28 -0.68
N ARG A 18 -9.06 -19.95 0.05
CA ARG A 18 -10.27 -20.80 0.15
C ARG A 18 -10.92 -21.08 -1.22
N ASP A 19 -10.81 -20.13 -2.15
CA ASP A 19 -11.29 -20.27 -3.53
C ASP A 19 -10.34 -21.01 -4.49
N GLY A 20 -9.19 -21.48 -3.96
CA GLY A 20 -8.21 -22.31 -4.66
C GLY A 20 -7.01 -21.56 -5.23
N ILE A 21 -6.78 -20.30 -4.86
CA ILE A 21 -5.58 -19.55 -5.27
C ILE A 21 -4.45 -19.89 -4.29
N ALA A 22 -3.31 -20.39 -4.79
CA ALA A 22 -2.17 -20.67 -3.91
C ALA A 22 -1.66 -19.39 -3.22
N THR A 23 -1.20 -19.48 -1.97
CA THR A 23 -0.71 -18.33 -1.19
C THR A 23 0.40 -17.56 -1.91
N SER A 24 1.33 -18.25 -2.57
CA SER A 24 2.40 -17.62 -3.36
C SER A 24 1.85 -16.87 -4.58
N GLN A 25 0.80 -17.39 -5.22
CA GLN A 25 0.14 -16.73 -6.33
C GLN A 25 -0.62 -15.48 -5.86
N GLU A 26 -1.32 -15.56 -4.72
CA GLU A 26 -1.98 -14.41 -4.12
C GLU A 26 -0.97 -13.31 -3.76
N GLN A 27 0.16 -13.66 -3.12
CA GLN A 27 1.22 -12.70 -2.82
C GLN A 27 1.75 -11.99 -4.08
N HIS A 28 1.98 -12.75 -5.15
CA HIS A 28 2.42 -12.21 -6.44
C HIS A 28 1.36 -11.27 -7.05
N ASP A 29 0.09 -11.65 -6.99
CA ASP A 29 -1.00 -10.84 -7.54
C ASP A 29 -1.27 -9.58 -6.70
N ARG A 30 -1.06 -9.63 -5.37
CA ARG A 30 -1.04 -8.44 -4.51
C ARG A 30 0.05 -7.48 -4.95
N ALA A 31 1.28 -7.96 -5.12
CA ALA A 31 2.41 -7.14 -5.57
C ALA A 31 2.16 -6.53 -6.96
N LYS A 32 1.55 -7.27 -7.89
CA LYS A 32 1.12 -6.73 -9.20
C LYS A 32 0.05 -5.65 -9.06
N GLY A 33 -0.94 -5.86 -8.20
CA GLY A 33 -2.00 -4.87 -7.94
C GLY A 33 -1.41 -3.57 -7.38
N CYS A 34 -0.53 -3.65 -6.39
CA CYS A 34 0.19 -2.50 -5.84
C CYS A 34 1.06 -1.81 -6.91
N SER A 35 1.75 -2.58 -7.75
CA SER A 35 2.53 -2.04 -8.87
C SER A 35 1.67 -1.27 -9.87
N PHE A 36 0.47 -1.78 -10.16
CA PHE A 36 -0.51 -1.07 -10.99
C PHE A 36 -0.96 0.24 -10.34
N ILE A 37 -1.35 0.22 -9.06
CA ILE A 37 -1.78 1.41 -8.29
C ILE A 37 -0.69 2.49 -8.32
N ILE A 38 0.55 2.12 -7.97
CA ILE A 38 1.68 3.04 -7.90
C ILE A 38 2.00 3.62 -9.28
N ALA A 39 1.99 2.81 -10.33
CA ALA A 39 2.26 3.27 -11.70
C ALA A 39 1.18 4.23 -12.22
N VAL A 40 -0.10 3.93 -11.98
CA VAL A 40 -1.22 4.81 -12.36
C VAL A 40 -1.14 6.12 -11.55
N GLY A 41 -0.88 6.03 -10.25
CA GLY A 41 -0.79 7.20 -9.40
C GLY A 41 0.41 8.10 -9.71
N ALA A 42 1.55 7.53 -10.08
CA ALA A 42 2.70 8.29 -10.58
C ALA A 42 2.36 9.06 -11.86
N LYS A 43 1.60 8.44 -12.78
CA LYS A 43 1.14 9.11 -14.02
C LYS A 43 0.18 10.27 -13.76
N LEU A 44 -0.59 10.21 -12.67
CA LEU A 44 -1.50 11.24 -12.22
C LEU A 44 -0.85 12.27 -11.27
N SER A 45 0.46 12.16 -11.05
CA SER A 45 1.23 12.97 -10.10
C SER A 45 0.56 13.00 -8.71
N LEU A 46 0.11 11.84 -8.23
CA LEU A 46 -0.48 11.70 -6.91
C LEU A 46 0.63 11.64 -5.84
N PRO A 47 0.43 12.28 -4.67
CA PRO A 47 1.40 12.24 -3.59
C PRO A 47 1.50 10.85 -2.97
N GLN A 48 2.64 10.55 -2.35
CA GLN A 48 2.93 9.25 -1.74
C GLN A 48 1.88 8.80 -0.71
N VAL A 49 1.31 9.75 0.04
CA VAL A 49 0.24 9.46 1.02
C VAL A 49 -0.98 8.81 0.34
N VAL A 50 -1.44 9.36 -0.79
CA VAL A 50 -2.56 8.80 -1.57
C VAL A 50 -2.27 7.40 -2.08
N LEU A 51 -1.01 7.13 -2.46
CA LEU A 51 -0.60 5.79 -2.90
C LEU A 51 -0.57 4.79 -1.74
N ALA A 52 -0.05 5.21 -0.59
CA ALA A 52 -0.01 4.38 0.62
C ALA A 52 -1.43 4.06 1.14
N THR A 53 -2.35 5.01 1.08
CA THR A 53 -3.77 4.81 1.40
C THR A 53 -4.41 3.82 0.42
N ALA A 54 -4.20 4.01 -0.89
CA ALA A 54 -4.72 3.11 -1.92
C ALA A 54 -4.23 1.67 -1.76
N THR A 55 -2.93 1.46 -1.52
CA THR A 55 -2.37 0.11 -1.33
C THR A 55 -2.84 -0.51 -0.02
N THR A 56 -3.04 0.29 1.03
CA THR A 56 -3.59 -0.22 2.30
C THR A 56 -5.04 -0.67 2.13
N PHE A 57 -5.89 0.12 1.45
CA PHE A 57 -7.25 -0.29 1.11
C PHE A 57 -7.26 -1.58 0.28
N PHE A 58 -6.38 -1.66 -0.72
CA PHE A 58 -6.23 -2.83 -1.56
C PHE A 58 -5.85 -4.08 -0.76
N HIS A 59 -4.86 -3.98 0.14
CA HIS A 59 -4.46 -5.09 0.99
C HIS A 59 -5.57 -5.54 1.93
N ARG A 60 -6.23 -4.58 2.61
CA ARG A 60 -7.37 -4.83 3.50
C ARG A 60 -8.53 -5.49 2.77
N PHE A 61 -8.84 -5.05 1.55
CA PHE A 61 -9.94 -5.59 0.74
C PHE A 61 -9.81 -7.10 0.51
N TYR A 62 -8.61 -7.56 0.14
CA TYR A 62 -8.36 -8.99 -0.14
C TYR A 62 -8.20 -9.87 1.11
N MET A 63 -8.24 -9.29 2.32
CA MET A 63 -8.43 -10.09 3.54
C MET A 63 -9.89 -10.52 3.72
N ARG A 64 -10.84 -9.87 3.03
CA ARG A 64 -12.28 -10.12 3.17
C ARG A 64 -12.95 -10.58 1.87
N ASN A 65 -12.29 -10.39 0.73
CA ASN A 65 -12.80 -10.75 -0.59
C ASN A 65 -11.76 -11.53 -1.39
N SER A 66 -12.24 -12.31 -2.36
CA SER A 66 -11.41 -13.17 -3.20
C SER A 66 -10.95 -12.47 -4.48
N MET A 67 -9.71 -12.72 -4.89
CA MET A 67 -9.17 -12.29 -6.20
C MET A 67 -9.85 -12.97 -7.39
N LYS A 68 -10.59 -14.05 -7.16
CA LYS A 68 -11.36 -14.74 -8.18
C LYS A 68 -12.62 -13.98 -8.56
N ASP A 69 -13.29 -13.39 -7.57
CA ASP A 69 -14.50 -12.61 -7.75
C ASP A 69 -14.19 -11.17 -8.17
N TYR A 70 -13.11 -10.61 -7.62
CA TYR A 70 -12.70 -9.23 -7.84
C TYR A 70 -11.30 -9.16 -8.42
N HIS A 71 -11.19 -8.66 -9.65
CA HIS A 71 -9.91 -8.57 -10.33
C HIS A 71 -9.01 -7.48 -9.73
N ILE A 72 -7.71 -7.77 -9.61
CA ILE A 72 -6.72 -6.88 -8.97
C ILE A 72 -6.63 -5.47 -9.57
N TYR A 73 -6.80 -5.30 -10.88
CA TYR A 73 -6.75 -3.96 -11.49
C TYR A 73 -8.04 -3.17 -11.30
N ASP A 74 -9.17 -3.86 -11.18
CA ASP A 74 -10.48 -3.23 -11.01
C ASP A 74 -10.59 -2.67 -9.58
N ILE A 75 -10.21 -3.48 -8.60
CA ILE A 75 -10.09 -3.04 -7.20
C ILE A 75 -8.97 -2.03 -7.04
N GLY A 76 -7.81 -2.22 -7.67
CA GLY A 76 -6.70 -1.27 -7.60
C GLY A 76 -7.09 0.13 -8.11
N ALA A 77 -7.80 0.21 -9.23
CA ALA A 77 -8.32 1.48 -9.75
C ALA A 77 -9.35 2.12 -8.81
N THR A 78 -10.22 1.30 -8.22
CA THR A 78 -11.24 1.74 -7.26
C THR A 78 -10.62 2.26 -5.97
N CYS A 79 -9.67 1.54 -5.39
CA CYS A 79 -8.92 1.95 -4.19
C CYS A 79 -8.17 3.26 -4.43
N LEU A 80 -7.54 3.43 -5.60
CA LEU A 80 -6.87 4.68 -5.96
C LEU A 80 -7.86 5.84 -6.12
N PHE A 81 -9.02 5.61 -6.73
CA PHE A 81 -10.06 6.63 -6.83
C PHE A 81 -10.56 7.06 -5.44
N LEU A 82 -10.86 6.10 -4.56
CA LEU A 82 -11.28 6.37 -3.19
C LEU A 82 -10.22 7.11 -2.38
N SER A 83 -8.96 6.70 -2.46
CA SER A 83 -7.89 7.35 -1.69
C SER A 83 -7.69 8.81 -2.10
N THR A 84 -7.88 9.16 -3.39
CA THR A 84 -7.85 10.58 -3.80
C THR A 84 -8.93 11.43 -3.14
N LYS A 85 -10.08 10.84 -2.78
CA LYS A 85 -11.15 11.54 -2.05
C LYS A 85 -10.82 11.66 -0.57
N VAL A 86 -10.36 10.57 0.04
CA VAL A 86 -10.02 10.49 1.48
C VAL A 86 -8.90 11.46 1.85
N GLU A 87 -7.85 11.52 1.03
CA GLU A 87 -6.70 12.40 1.25
C GLU A 87 -6.90 13.82 0.69
N GLU A 88 -8.14 14.19 0.36
CA GLU A 88 -8.51 15.50 -0.22
C GLU A 88 -7.72 15.89 -1.49
N ASN A 89 -7.15 14.92 -2.20
CA ASN A 89 -6.37 15.10 -3.43
C ASN A 89 -7.16 14.67 -4.68
N THR A 90 -8.42 15.11 -4.78
CA THR A 90 -9.35 14.60 -5.79
C THR A 90 -8.82 14.77 -7.22
N ARG A 91 -9.14 13.79 -8.08
CA ARG A 91 -8.88 13.83 -9.52
C ARG A 91 -10.18 13.58 -10.28
N LYS A 92 -10.26 14.11 -11.51
CA LYS A 92 -11.40 13.82 -12.38
C LYS A 92 -11.40 12.33 -12.70
N LEU A 93 -12.56 11.69 -12.60
CA LEU A 93 -12.72 10.27 -12.89
C LEU A 93 -12.20 9.91 -14.30
N ARG A 94 -12.41 10.81 -15.28
CA ARG A 94 -11.89 10.65 -16.64
C ARG A 94 -10.37 10.50 -16.69
N ASP A 95 -9.64 11.24 -15.88
CA ASP A 95 -8.17 11.21 -15.90
C ASP A 95 -7.68 9.90 -15.28
N ILE A 96 -8.34 9.44 -14.20
CA ILE A 96 -8.09 8.14 -13.58
C ILE A 96 -8.38 7.00 -14.56
N VAL A 97 -9.53 7.01 -15.22
CA VAL A 97 -9.92 5.99 -16.21
C VAL A 97 -8.90 5.90 -17.35
N ASN A 98 -8.48 7.06 -17.90
CA ASN A 98 -7.48 7.09 -18.95
C ASN A 98 -6.13 6.53 -18.47
N ALA A 99 -5.67 6.93 -17.28
CA ALA A 99 -4.42 6.41 -16.73
C ALA A 99 -4.46 4.90 -16.46
N CYS A 100 -5.58 4.39 -15.95
CA CYS A 100 -5.81 2.95 -15.74
C CYS A 100 -5.78 2.19 -17.07
N ALA A 101 -6.52 2.67 -18.08
CA ALA A 101 -6.57 2.03 -19.39
C ALA A 101 -5.21 2.01 -20.09
N GLN A 102 -4.47 3.13 -20.05
CA GLN A 102 -3.12 3.22 -20.60
C GLN A 102 -2.17 2.20 -19.97
N LYS A 103 -2.23 2.03 -18.64
CA LYS A 103 -1.38 1.07 -17.93
C LYS A 103 -1.81 -0.37 -18.18
N ALA A 104 -3.11 -0.66 -18.14
CA ALA A 104 -3.64 -2.00 -18.35
C ALA A 104 -3.40 -2.51 -19.78
N GLN A 105 -3.54 -1.65 -20.79
CA GLN A 105 -3.32 -1.98 -22.20
C GLN A 105 -1.86 -1.82 -22.65
N LYS A 106 -0.95 -1.42 -21.74
CA LYS A 106 0.47 -1.13 -22.04
C LYS A 106 0.64 -0.14 -23.20
N ASN A 107 -0.28 0.80 -23.33
CA ASN A 107 -0.29 1.80 -24.40
C ASN A 107 -0.33 3.20 -23.80
N GLU A 108 0.83 3.84 -23.67
CA GLU A 108 0.95 5.14 -22.99
C GLU A 108 0.27 6.29 -23.73
N LYS A 109 0.09 6.17 -25.05
CA LYS A 109 -0.52 7.17 -25.93
C LYS A 109 -2.04 6.98 -26.07
N LEU A 110 -2.61 5.98 -25.42
CA LEU A 110 -4.03 5.71 -25.48
C LEU A 110 -4.79 6.86 -24.81
N HIS A 111 -5.67 7.52 -25.56
CA HIS A 111 -6.65 8.44 -25.01
C HIS A 111 -8.03 7.94 -25.39
N LEU A 112 -8.79 7.49 -24.39
CA LEU A 112 -10.12 6.97 -24.61
C LEU A 112 -11.10 8.13 -24.70
N SER A 113 -11.93 8.13 -25.75
CA SER A 113 -13.12 8.98 -25.81
C SER A 113 -14.11 8.51 -24.74
N GLU A 114 -14.87 9.44 -24.15
CA GLU A 114 -15.87 9.13 -23.13
C GLU A 114 -16.96 8.20 -23.65
N ASP A 115 -17.25 8.22 -24.96
CA ASP A 115 -18.24 7.34 -25.60
C ASP A 115 -17.70 5.94 -25.91
N SER A 116 -16.39 5.70 -25.73
CA SER A 116 -15.80 4.40 -26.02
C SER A 116 -16.26 3.35 -25.01
N LYS A 117 -16.50 2.12 -25.49
CA LYS A 117 -16.90 0.98 -24.65
C LYS A 117 -15.89 0.72 -23.52
N ASP A 118 -14.61 0.86 -23.81
CA ASP A 118 -13.53 0.66 -22.84
C ASP A 118 -13.56 1.72 -21.73
N PHE A 119 -13.81 2.98 -22.08
CA PHE A 119 -13.94 4.05 -21.08
C PHE A 119 -15.13 3.79 -20.17
N GLN A 120 -16.29 3.48 -20.75
CA GLN A 120 -17.50 3.20 -20.00
C GLN A 120 -17.34 1.98 -19.11
N LYS A 121 -16.63 0.93 -19.57
CA LYS A 121 -16.30 -0.23 -18.75
C LYS A 121 -15.52 0.17 -17.50
N TRP A 122 -14.38 0.83 -17.65
CA TRP A 122 -13.55 1.28 -16.52
C TRP A 122 -14.31 2.22 -15.58
N ARG A 123 -15.04 3.18 -16.13
CA ARG A 123 -15.88 4.10 -15.36
C ARG A 123 -16.88 3.35 -14.51
N ASN A 124 -17.65 2.44 -15.11
CA ASN A 124 -18.69 1.69 -14.42
C ASN A 124 -18.08 0.75 -13.38
N THR A 125 -16.96 0.11 -13.68
CA THR A 125 -16.21 -0.73 -12.73
C THR A 125 -15.79 0.08 -11.50
N ILE A 126 -15.18 1.26 -11.68
CA ILE A 126 -14.73 2.11 -10.57
C ILE A 126 -15.92 2.59 -9.72
N LEU A 127 -16.99 3.05 -10.37
CA LEU A 127 -18.17 3.58 -9.67
C LEU A 127 -18.96 2.49 -8.93
N TYR A 128 -19.08 1.29 -9.52
CA TYR A 128 -19.71 0.15 -8.87
C TYR A 128 -18.84 -0.40 -7.74
N GLY A 129 -17.54 -0.52 -7.98
CA GLY A 129 -16.56 -0.97 -7.00
C GLY A 129 -16.48 -0.05 -5.77
N GLU A 130 -16.79 1.24 -5.92
CA GLU A 130 -16.72 2.21 -4.81
C GLU A 130 -17.51 1.74 -3.59
N GLY A 131 -18.77 1.33 -3.77
CA GLY A 131 -19.61 0.84 -2.68
C GLY A 131 -19.08 -0.45 -2.06
N ILE A 132 -18.60 -1.37 -2.90
CA ILE A 132 -18.07 -2.68 -2.47
C ILE A 132 -16.81 -2.50 -1.62
N VAL A 133 -15.90 -1.63 -2.06
CA VAL A 133 -14.65 -1.36 -1.35
C VAL A 133 -14.95 -0.67 -0.01
N LEU A 134 -15.84 0.33 0.01
CA LEU A 134 -16.29 1.00 1.24
C LEU A 134 -16.91 0.03 2.25
N GLU A 135 -17.81 -0.85 1.80
CA GLU A 135 -18.45 -1.86 2.63
C GLU A 135 -17.41 -2.87 3.17
N ALA A 136 -16.52 -3.36 2.31
CA ALA A 136 -15.45 -4.27 2.71
C ALA A 136 -14.54 -3.66 3.78
N MET A 137 -14.33 -2.34 3.76
CA MET A 137 -13.56 -1.60 4.76
C MET A 137 -14.37 -1.20 6.00
N CYS A 138 -15.64 -1.59 6.13
CA CYS A 138 -16.53 -1.12 7.21
C CYS A 138 -16.57 0.42 7.32
N PHE A 139 -16.37 1.15 6.22
CA PHE A 139 -16.22 2.61 6.19
C PHE A 139 -15.06 3.16 7.06
N ASP A 140 -14.12 2.31 7.46
CA ASP A 140 -12.90 2.69 8.19
C ASP A 140 -11.82 3.15 7.20
N MET A 141 -11.92 4.42 6.81
CA MET A 141 -11.07 5.06 5.81
C MET A 141 -9.86 5.77 6.42
N SER A 142 -9.76 5.82 7.75
CA SER A 142 -8.71 6.56 8.45
C SER A 142 -7.46 5.70 8.59
N ILE A 143 -6.42 6.04 7.83
CA ILE A 143 -5.15 5.32 7.84
C ILE A 143 -4.06 6.17 8.48
N LEU A 144 -3.40 5.61 9.50
CA LEU A 144 -2.11 6.14 9.96
C LEU A 144 -0.99 5.51 9.12
N HIS A 145 -0.15 6.34 8.52
CA HIS A 145 0.92 5.88 7.63
C HIS A 145 2.28 5.79 8.33
N PRO A 146 3.10 4.78 8.00
CA PRO A 146 4.49 4.69 8.47
C PRO A 146 5.34 5.93 8.15
N HIS A 147 5.04 6.61 7.03
CA HIS A 147 5.73 7.84 6.64
C HIS A 147 5.55 8.97 7.68
N THR A 148 4.38 9.06 8.30
CA THR A 148 4.12 10.05 9.37
C THR A 148 4.93 9.72 10.61
N CYS A 149 4.98 8.45 11.00
CA CYS A 149 5.79 7.98 12.13
C CYS A 149 7.28 8.21 11.90
N LEU A 150 7.79 7.96 10.69
CA LEU A 150 9.19 8.22 10.34
C LEU A 150 9.57 9.70 10.51
N ILE A 151 8.68 10.63 10.13
CA ILE A 151 8.91 12.07 10.32
C ILE A 151 8.92 12.41 11.81
N GLN A 152 8.00 11.86 12.60
CA GLN A 152 7.98 12.04 14.05
C GLN A 152 9.27 11.54 14.70
N PHE A 153 9.70 10.32 14.37
CA PHE A 153 10.96 9.77 14.87
C PHE A 153 12.14 10.69 14.50
N SER A 154 12.22 11.15 13.25
CA SER A 154 13.29 12.06 12.83
C SER A 154 13.32 13.42 13.56
N SER A 155 12.22 13.80 14.22
CA SER A 155 12.17 15.01 15.05
C SER A 155 12.57 14.77 16.51
N GLU A 156 12.44 13.52 16.99
CA GLU A 156 12.76 13.11 18.36
C GLU A 156 14.19 12.59 18.51
N ILE A 157 14.73 12.01 17.43
CA ILE A 157 16.09 11.48 17.34
C ILE A 157 16.87 12.19 16.23
N ASP A 158 18.12 12.56 16.52
CA ASP A 158 18.98 13.28 15.58
C ASP A 158 19.57 12.31 14.54
N VAL A 159 18.74 11.95 13.56
CA VAL A 159 19.11 11.02 12.49
C VAL A 159 19.64 11.79 11.28
N PRO A 160 20.76 11.35 10.67
CA PRO A 160 21.25 11.95 9.45
C PRO A 160 20.22 11.93 8.33
N LYS A 161 20.14 13.03 7.56
CA LYS A 161 19.18 13.17 6.45
C LYS A 161 19.31 12.07 5.39
N GLN A 162 20.49 11.48 5.23
CA GLN A 162 20.72 10.38 4.29
C GLN A 162 19.97 9.12 4.72
N THR A 163 20.04 8.77 6.01
CA THR A 163 19.34 7.65 6.62
C THR A 163 17.83 7.82 6.53
N ILE A 164 17.29 9.02 6.80
CA ILE A 164 15.85 9.30 6.62
C ILE A 164 15.42 9.08 5.16
N ARG A 165 16.21 9.58 4.19
CA ARG A 165 15.90 9.39 2.75
C ARG A 165 15.94 7.92 2.34
N LYS A 166 16.87 7.14 2.91
CA LYS A 166 16.98 5.71 2.66
C LYS A 166 15.82 4.93 3.30
N ALA A 167 15.45 5.27 4.53
CA ALA A 167 14.28 4.71 5.21
C ALA A 167 12.99 5.00 4.42
N TRP A 168 12.83 6.22 3.91
CA TRP A 168 11.72 6.57 3.03
C TRP A 168 11.65 5.69 1.78
N ALA A 169 12.80 5.37 1.17
CA ALA A 169 12.85 4.46 0.04
C ALA A 169 12.42 3.03 0.45
N PHE A 170 12.82 2.54 1.62
CA PHE A 170 12.33 1.25 2.14
C PHE A 170 10.83 1.25 2.39
N LEU A 171 10.26 2.34 2.92
CA LEU A 171 8.81 2.50 3.07
C LEU A 171 8.07 2.52 1.72
N ALA A 172 8.67 3.02 0.66
CA ALA A 172 8.07 2.93 -0.67
C ALA A 172 8.00 1.48 -1.17
N HIS A 173 9.01 0.66 -0.85
CA HIS A 173 9.01 -0.77 -1.19
C HIS A 173 8.07 -1.59 -0.30
N SER A 174 7.87 -1.19 0.96
CA SER A 174 6.96 -1.90 1.87
C SER A 174 5.52 -1.91 1.38
N LEU A 175 5.10 -0.93 0.57
CA LEU A 175 3.75 -0.85 0.00
C LEU A 175 3.37 -2.05 -0.90
N PHE A 176 4.34 -2.74 -1.47
CA PHE A 176 4.13 -3.93 -2.30
C PHE A 176 3.86 -5.19 -1.47
N LEU A 177 4.16 -5.14 -0.17
CA LEU A 177 3.97 -6.23 0.77
C LEU A 177 2.79 -5.92 1.70
N PRO A 178 2.08 -6.92 2.23
CA PRO A 178 0.98 -6.71 3.16
C PRO A 178 1.47 -6.35 4.59
N LEU A 179 2.59 -5.63 4.73
CA LEU A 179 3.16 -5.29 6.03
C LEU A 179 2.21 -4.42 6.86
N CYS A 180 1.41 -3.58 6.21
CA CYS A 180 0.37 -2.77 6.87
C CYS A 180 -0.79 -3.59 7.47
N LEU A 181 -0.84 -4.90 7.20
CA LEU A 181 -1.78 -5.84 7.80
C LEU A 181 -1.15 -6.67 8.92
N LEU A 182 0.18 -6.71 9.00
CA LEU A 182 0.90 -7.53 9.98
C LEU A 182 1.39 -6.68 11.15
N TYR A 183 1.74 -5.43 10.89
CA TYR A 183 2.43 -4.59 11.86
C TYR A 183 1.84 -3.18 11.90
N ARG A 184 1.93 -2.57 13.08
CA ARG A 184 1.57 -1.18 13.30
C ARG A 184 2.49 -0.24 12.50
N PRO A 185 2.01 0.94 12.07
CA PRO A 185 2.79 1.86 11.24
C PRO A 185 4.07 2.34 11.92
N GLU A 186 4.09 2.44 13.25
CA GLU A 186 5.28 2.77 14.05
C GLU A 186 6.36 1.69 13.91
N CYS A 187 5.97 0.41 13.97
CA CYS A 187 6.89 -0.71 13.83
C CYS A 187 7.48 -0.76 12.41
N ILE A 188 6.65 -0.53 11.37
CA ILE A 188 7.11 -0.49 9.98
C ILE A 188 8.09 0.67 9.75
N ALA A 189 7.81 1.84 10.34
CA ALA A 189 8.69 3.01 10.25
C ALA A 189 10.02 2.78 10.97
N ALA A 190 9.99 2.21 12.17
CA ALA A 190 11.19 1.85 12.92
C ALA A 190 12.03 0.80 12.20
N GLY A 191 11.40 -0.26 11.65
CA GLY A 191 12.08 -1.28 10.85
C GLY A 191 12.73 -0.70 9.59
N ALA A 192 12.04 0.21 8.88
CA ALA A 192 12.62 0.90 7.73
C ALA A 192 13.81 1.80 8.10
N LEU A 193 13.76 2.44 9.27
CA LEU A 193 14.85 3.25 9.79
C LEU A 193 16.05 2.39 10.20
N LEU A 194 15.82 1.26 10.87
CA LEU A 194 16.85 0.31 11.28
C LEU A 194 17.56 -0.29 10.06
N LEU A 195 16.79 -0.68 9.05
CA LEU A 195 17.30 -1.13 7.76
C LEU A 195 18.17 -0.08 7.07
N ALA A 196 17.78 1.20 7.15
CA ALA A 196 18.54 2.31 6.56
C ALA A 196 19.87 2.55 7.28
N ASP A 197 19.85 2.52 8.60
CA ASP A 197 21.01 2.66 9.48
C ASP A 197 22.05 1.55 9.18
N GLN A 198 21.62 0.29 9.21
CA GLN A 198 22.45 -0.88 8.89
C GLN A 198 23.02 -0.81 7.47
N TYR A 199 22.20 -0.41 6.49
CA TYR A 199 22.63 -0.32 5.10
C TYR A 199 23.72 0.75 4.89
N LEU A 200 23.64 1.87 5.62
CA LEU A 200 24.59 2.96 5.51
C LEU A 200 25.79 2.81 6.44
N SER A 201 25.76 1.82 7.34
CA SER A 201 26.76 1.65 8.41
C SER A 201 26.89 2.92 9.26
N GLU A 202 25.79 3.64 9.42
CA GLU A 202 25.65 4.66 10.44
C GLU A 202 25.32 3.94 11.76
N GLU A 203 25.81 4.45 12.90
CA GLU A 203 25.49 3.90 14.22
C GLU A 203 24.56 4.88 14.93
N VAL A 204 23.25 4.81 14.65
CA VAL A 204 22.27 5.49 15.50
C VAL A 204 22.41 4.90 16.92
N SER A 205 22.62 5.77 17.92
CA SER A 205 22.92 5.31 19.28
C SER A 205 21.78 4.49 19.87
N ALA A 206 22.10 3.47 20.68
CA ALA A 206 21.11 2.63 21.36
C ALA A 206 20.13 3.46 22.24
N ASP A 207 20.60 4.58 22.79
CA ASP A 207 19.77 5.52 23.57
C ASP A 207 18.71 6.23 22.72
N ALA A 208 18.96 6.44 21.43
CA ALA A 208 18.00 7.04 20.51
C ALA A 208 16.81 6.09 20.28
N TRP A 209 17.06 4.79 20.15
CA TRP A 209 16.01 3.80 19.95
C TRP A 209 15.07 3.66 21.16
N GLN A 210 15.58 3.84 22.39
CA GLN A 210 14.76 3.84 23.60
C GLN A 210 13.72 4.98 23.62
N ARG A 211 13.99 6.10 22.94
CA ARG A 211 13.07 7.24 22.85
C ARG A 211 11.89 6.99 21.92
N ILE A 212 12.09 6.17 20.89
CA ILE A 212 11.06 5.79 19.92
C ILE A 212 10.01 4.86 20.56
N GLY A 213 10.38 4.12 21.62
CA GLY A 213 9.45 3.29 22.38
C GLY A 213 8.86 2.11 21.60
N VAL A 214 9.48 1.73 20.47
CA VAL A 214 9.12 0.56 19.67
C VAL A 214 10.00 -0.61 20.12
N ASP A 215 9.39 -1.78 20.33
CA ASP A 215 10.11 -2.99 20.66
C ASP A 215 10.99 -3.42 19.48
N LEU A 216 12.32 -3.33 19.67
CA LEU A 216 13.30 -3.58 18.63
C LEU A 216 13.35 -5.06 18.22
N GLU A 217 12.92 -5.99 19.08
CA GLU A 217 12.88 -7.42 18.75
C GLU A 217 11.92 -7.69 17.60
N GLU A 218 10.75 -7.04 17.59
CA GLU A 218 9.75 -7.13 16.53
C GLU A 218 10.29 -6.54 15.20
N ALA A 219 11.08 -5.46 15.25
CA ALA A 219 11.70 -4.84 14.08
C ALA A 219 12.91 -5.63 13.53
N HIS A 220 13.65 -6.34 14.38
CA HIS A 220 14.82 -7.13 13.96
C HIS A 220 14.41 -8.44 13.27
N GLU A 221 13.36 -9.12 13.75
CA GLU A 221 12.80 -10.30 13.06
C GLU A 221 12.30 -9.96 11.65
N GLN A 222 11.72 -8.76 11.48
CA GLN A 222 11.26 -8.23 10.18
C GLN A 222 12.40 -8.01 9.18
N THR A 223 13.58 -7.64 9.68
CA THR A 223 14.77 -7.34 8.86
C THR A 223 15.43 -8.62 8.33
N LEU A 224 15.50 -9.66 9.16
CA LEU A 224 16.13 -10.95 8.82
C LEU A 224 15.29 -11.77 7.82
N GLN A 225 13.96 -11.72 7.91
CA GLN A 225 13.07 -12.47 7.01
C GLN A 225 13.01 -11.92 5.58
N GLN A 226 13.45 -10.68 5.33
CA GLN A 226 13.50 -10.09 3.98
C GLN A 226 14.81 -10.37 3.22
N GLN A 227 15.83 -10.94 3.89
CA GLN A 227 17.12 -11.29 3.29
C GLN A 227 17.24 -12.78 2.91
N SER A 228 16.20 -13.57 3.16
CA SER A 228 16.12 -15.02 2.84
C SER A 228 15.06 -15.30 1.77
#